data_AF-A0A7W5EIL2-F1
#
_entry.id   AF-A0A7W5EIL2-F1
#
_cell.length_a   1.000
_cell.length_b   1.000
_cell.length_c   1.000
_cell.angle_alpha   90.00
_cell.angle_beta   90.00
_cell.angle_gamma   90.00
#
_symmetry.space_group_name_H-M   'P 1'
#
loop_
_entity.id
_entity.type
_entity.pdbx_description
1 polymer ?
#
loop_
_entity_poly.entity_id
_entity_poly.type
_entity_poly.pdbx_seq_one_letter_code
_entity_poly.pdbx_strand_id
1 'polypeptide(L)'
;MKRFYLIGFALLLAFDTLNLFCFKLAGNGALPVEMSAAWLGRVFSHPWIYGAIIGYVGAFFTWMSLLKHAPIGPAFAASHLEVISVMLLSYWVFSEPVTVTQIIGAVAILLGIVCLAMSETDGGEHASVAESAAHVISP
;
A
#
# COMPACT_ATOMS: atom_id res chain seq x y z
N MET A 1 13.99 1.22 16.20
CA MET A 1 13.08 2.23 15.63
C MET A 1 13.03 2.16 14.10
N LYS A 2 14.02 2.67 13.33
CA LYS A 2 13.98 2.70 11.84
C LYS A 2 13.75 1.34 11.16
N ARG A 3 14.39 0.27 11.65
CA ARG A 3 14.22 -1.09 11.10
C ARG A 3 12.81 -1.65 11.28
N PHE A 4 12.13 -1.30 12.36
CA PHE A 4 10.75 -1.74 12.60
C PHE A 4 9.79 -1.16 11.55
N TYR A 5 9.91 0.14 11.26
CA TYR A 5 9.11 0.78 10.21
C TYR A 5 9.41 0.20 8.83
N LEU A 6 10.69 0.03 8.47
CA LEU A 6 11.06 -0.57 7.19
C LEU A 6 10.49 -1.97 7.01
N ILE A 7 10.62 -2.83 8.03
CA ILE A 7 10.09 -4.19 8.00
C ILE A 7 8.56 -4.17 7.95
N GLY A 8 7.92 -3.32 8.76
CA GLY A 8 6.47 -3.17 8.78
C GLY A 8 5.93 -2.71 7.43
N PHE A 9 6.52 -1.68 6.82
CA PHE A 9 6.11 -1.18 5.51
C PHE A 9 6.35 -2.20 4.40
N ALA A 10 7.47 -2.91 4.44
CA ALA A 10 7.74 -3.98 3.48
C ALA A 10 6.74 -5.14 3.61
N LEU A 11 6.39 -5.53 4.84
CA LEU A 11 5.36 -6.54 5.11
C LEU A 11 3.97 -6.08 4.67
N LEU A 12 3.61 -4.84 4.97
CA LEU A 12 2.35 -4.23 4.57
C LEU A 12 2.22 -4.26 3.05
N LEU A 13 3.24 -3.72 2.35
CA LEU A 13 3.30 -3.72 0.90
C LEU A 13 3.20 -5.14 0.33
N ALA A 14 3.88 -6.12 0.93
CA ALA A 14 3.81 -7.51 0.47
C ALA A 14 2.40 -8.11 0.63
N PHE A 15 1.72 -7.86 1.76
CA PHE A 15 0.37 -8.34 2.00
C PHE A 15 -0.66 -7.67 1.10
N ASP A 16 -0.56 -6.36 0.91
CA ASP A 16 -1.42 -5.58 0.02
C ASP A 16 -1.25 -6.03 -1.43
N THR A 17 -0.01 -6.15 -1.90
CA THR A 17 0.29 -6.66 -3.24
C THR A 17 -0.22 -8.08 -3.43
N LEU A 18 -0.04 -8.98 -2.45
CA LEU A 18 -0.58 -10.34 -2.48
C LEU A 18 -2.11 -10.30 -2.60
N ASN A 19 -2.77 -9.44 -1.82
CA ASN A 19 -4.22 -9.29 -1.82
C ASN A 19 -4.75 -8.87 -3.20
N LEU A 20 -4.27 -7.74 -3.73
CA LEU A 20 -4.64 -7.21 -5.04
C LEU A 20 -4.37 -8.20 -6.18
N PHE A 21 -3.21 -8.88 -6.12
CA PHE A 21 -2.82 -9.88 -7.11
C PHE A 21 -3.73 -11.12 -7.07
N CYS A 22 -4.02 -11.63 -5.87
CA CYS A 22 -4.91 -12.78 -5.68
C CYS A 22 -6.35 -12.45 -6.08
N PHE A 23 -6.83 -11.23 -5.81
CA PHE A 23 -8.14 -10.76 -6.27
C PHE A 23 -8.24 -10.79 -7.80
N LYS A 24 -7.21 -10.34 -8.50
CA LYS A 24 -7.16 -10.40 -9.96
C LYS A 24 -7.23 -11.82 -10.49
N LEU A 25 -6.48 -12.75 -9.89
CA LEU A 25 -6.52 -14.17 -10.25
C LEU A 25 -7.88 -14.82 -10.00
N ALA A 26 -8.47 -14.57 -8.83
CA ALA A 26 -9.79 -15.08 -8.48
C ALA A 26 -10.87 -14.51 -9.41
N GLY A 27 -10.78 -13.22 -9.75
CA GLY A 27 -11.68 -12.55 -10.69
C GLY A 27 -11.63 -13.16 -12.09
N ASN A 28 -10.43 -13.37 -12.63
CA ASN A 28 -10.25 -14.03 -13.92
C ASN A 28 -10.80 -15.47 -13.92
N GLY A 29 -10.63 -16.20 -12.82
CA GLY A 29 -11.15 -17.56 -12.67
C GLY A 29 -12.67 -17.64 -12.51
N ALA A 30 -13.32 -16.57 -12.05
CA ALA A 30 -14.76 -16.52 -11.79
C ALA A 30 -15.59 -15.91 -12.94
N LEU A 31 -14.98 -15.63 -14.10
CA LEU A 31 -15.70 -15.15 -15.29
C LEU A 31 -16.66 -16.20 -15.86
N PRO A 32 -17.84 -15.83 -16.39
CA PRO A 32 -18.39 -14.47 -16.51
C PRO A 32 -18.93 -13.92 -15.18
N VAL A 33 -18.83 -12.59 -14.99
CA VAL A 33 -19.36 -11.90 -13.81
C VAL A 33 -20.88 -11.85 -13.89
N GLU A 34 -21.55 -12.40 -12.88
CA GLU A 34 -23.00 -12.43 -12.80
C GLU A 34 -23.45 -12.15 -11.36
N MET A 35 -24.58 -11.46 -11.19
CA MET A 35 -25.23 -11.31 -9.89
C MET A 35 -26.04 -12.57 -9.54
N SER A 36 -25.38 -13.73 -9.54
CA SER A 36 -25.99 -15.03 -9.28
C SER A 36 -25.28 -15.75 -8.13
N ALA A 37 -26.03 -16.56 -7.37
CA ALA A 37 -25.44 -17.42 -6.35
C ALA A 37 -24.43 -18.42 -6.94
N ALA A 38 -24.60 -18.79 -8.22
CA ALA A 38 -23.69 -19.64 -8.97
C ALA A 38 -22.33 -18.96 -9.21
N TRP A 39 -22.32 -17.67 -9.57
CA TRP A 39 -21.09 -16.88 -9.65
C TRP A 39 -20.40 -16.78 -8.28
N LEU A 40 -21.16 -16.52 -7.22
CA LEU A 40 -20.62 -16.48 -5.86
C LEU A 40 -19.92 -17.80 -5.48
N GLY A 41 -20.58 -18.93 -5.77
CA GLY A 41 -20.01 -20.26 -5.56
C GLY A 41 -18.70 -20.47 -6.33
N ARG A 42 -18.61 -19.97 -7.57
CA ARG A 42 -17.37 -20.04 -8.36
C ARG A 42 -16.24 -19.18 -7.79
N VAL A 43 -16.56 -17.98 -7.30
CA VAL A 43 -15.58 -17.11 -6.62
C VAL A 43 -15.00 -17.83 -5.40
N PHE A 44 -15.85 -18.40 -4.55
CA PHE A 44 -15.42 -19.13 -3.36
C PHE A 44 -14.72 -20.45 -3.68
N SER A 45 -14.95 -21.04 -4.85
CA SER A 45 -14.27 -22.27 -5.27
C SER A 45 -12.83 -22.03 -5.74
N HIS A 46 -12.44 -20.78 -6.03
CA HIS A 46 -11.09 -20.47 -6.50
C HIS A 46 -10.11 -20.29 -5.34
N PRO A 47 -9.00 -21.04 -5.29
CA PRO A 47 -8.08 -21.01 -4.16
C PRO A 47 -7.46 -19.62 -3.91
N TRP A 48 -7.35 -18.81 -4.97
CA TRP A 48 -6.80 -17.46 -4.91
C TRP A 48 -7.64 -16.50 -4.05
N ILE A 49 -8.95 -16.73 -3.89
CA ILE A 49 -9.76 -15.87 -3.01
C ILE A 49 -9.31 -15.97 -1.55
N TYR A 50 -8.87 -17.15 -1.13
CA TYR A 50 -8.34 -17.35 0.22
C TYR A 50 -6.97 -16.69 0.38
N GLY A 51 -6.16 -16.67 -0.68
CA GLY A 51 -4.92 -15.88 -0.73
C GLY A 51 -5.20 -14.38 -0.55
N ALA A 52 -6.25 -13.86 -1.20
CA ALA A 52 -6.68 -12.48 -1.02
C ALA A 52 -7.14 -12.20 0.43
N ILE A 53 -7.95 -13.09 1.01
CA ILE A 53 -8.38 -12.99 2.41
C ILE A 53 -7.18 -12.98 3.37
N ILE A 54 -6.21 -13.88 3.19
CA ILE A 54 -5.00 -13.93 4.01
C ILE A 54 -4.18 -12.64 3.85
N GLY A 55 -4.01 -12.16 2.62
CA GLY A 55 -3.36 -10.89 2.32
C GLY A 55 -4.04 -9.73 3.06
N TYR A 56 -5.37 -9.62 2.95
CA TYR A 56 -6.14 -8.58 3.62
C TYR A 56 -6.04 -8.61 5.14
N VAL A 57 -6.16 -9.80 5.74
CA VAL A 57 -6.01 -9.98 7.19
C VAL A 57 -4.60 -9.63 7.65
N GLY A 58 -3.58 -10.06 6.91
CA GLY A 58 -2.18 -9.73 7.19
C GLY A 58 -1.90 -8.23 7.08
N ALA A 59 -2.40 -7.58 6.03
CA ALA A 59 -2.31 -6.14 5.84
C ALA A 59 -2.98 -5.38 6.99
N PHE A 60 -4.18 -5.79 7.39
CA PHE A 60 -4.93 -5.16 8.49
C PHE A 60 -4.15 -5.16 9.80
N PHE A 61 -3.61 -6.31 10.22
CA PHE A 61 -2.84 -6.38 11.47
C PHE A 61 -1.51 -5.62 11.38
N THR A 62 -0.84 -5.69 10.23
CA THR A 62 0.41 -4.97 9.99
C THR A 62 0.17 -3.46 10.05
N TRP A 63 -0.88 -2.98 9.37
CA TRP A 63 -1.32 -1.59 9.40
C TRP A 63 -1.65 -1.11 10.81
N MET A 64 -2.45 -1.86 11.55
CA MET A 64 -2.82 -1.51 12.93
C MET A 64 -1.60 -1.46 13.86
N SER A 65 -0.59 -2.29 13.61
CA SER A 65 0.69 -2.28 14.33
C SER A 65 1.55 -1.06 13.97
N LEU A 66 1.57 -0.68 12.67
CA LEU A 66 2.27 0.51 12.20
C LEU A 66 1.65 1.79 12.74
N LEU A 67 0.33 1.93 12.70
CA LEU A 67 -0.36 3.14 13.18
C LEU A 67 -0.11 3.45 14.65
N LYS A 68 0.26 2.45 15.46
CA LYS A 68 0.63 2.68 16.87
C LYS A 68 1.95 3.43 17.04
N HIS A 69 2.80 3.48 16.02
CA HIS A 69 4.17 3.98 16.14
C HIS A 69 4.57 4.93 15.01
N ALA A 70 3.97 4.82 13.82
CA ALA A 70 4.36 5.57 12.63
C ALA A 70 3.52 6.85 12.50
N PRO A 71 4.11 7.97 12.07
CA PRO A 71 3.33 9.12 11.63
C PRO A 71 2.41 8.71 10.47
N ILE A 72 1.21 9.28 10.45
CA ILE A 72 0.15 8.92 9.49
C ILE A 72 0.55 9.33 8.07
N GLY A 73 1.34 10.40 7.90
CA GLY A 73 1.77 10.91 6.60
C GLY A 73 2.58 9.92 5.75
N PRO A 74 3.73 9.38 6.22
CA PRO A 74 4.52 8.44 5.43
C PRO A 74 3.82 7.10 5.33
N ALA A 75 2.99 6.75 6.33
CA ALA A 75 2.19 5.54 6.28
C ALA A 75 1.18 5.57 5.14
N PHE A 76 0.48 6.69 4.99
CA PHE A 76 -0.46 6.91 3.91
C PHE A 76 0.23 6.97 2.54
N ALA A 77 1.39 7.64 2.45
CA ALA A 77 2.17 7.68 1.21
C ALA A 77 2.65 6.28 0.78
N ALA A 78 3.13 5.47 1.72
CA ALA A 78 3.61 4.11 1.44
C ALA A 78 2.50 3.16 0.98
N SER A 79 1.26 3.29 1.47
CA SER A 79 0.13 2.45 1.02
C SER A 79 -0.11 2.54 -0.48
N HIS A 80 0.17 3.68 -1.12
CA HIS A 80 -0.02 3.85 -2.56
C HIS A 80 1.03 3.12 -3.41
N LEU A 81 2.14 2.66 -2.80
CA LEU A 81 3.15 1.86 -3.49
C LEU A 81 2.61 0.49 -3.90
N GLU A 82 1.52 0.00 -3.29
CA GLU A 82 0.86 -1.25 -3.66
C GLU A 82 0.44 -1.24 -5.13
N VAL A 83 -0.06 -0.10 -5.64
CA VAL A 83 -0.55 0.04 -7.02
C VAL A 83 0.59 -0.14 -8.01
N ILE A 84 1.75 0.43 -7.70
CA ILE A 84 2.97 0.30 -8.52
C ILE A 84 3.50 -1.13 -8.45
N SER A 85 3.53 -1.72 -7.25
CA SER A 85 3.98 -3.08 -7.03
C SER A 85 3.14 -4.10 -7.81
N VAL A 86 1.81 -3.97 -7.75
CA VAL A 86 0.86 -4.83 -8.47
C VAL A 86 0.93 -4.62 -9.98
N MET A 87 1.14 -3.38 -10.43
CA MET A 87 1.35 -3.10 -11.86
C MET A 87 2.60 -3.81 -12.38
N LEU A 88 3.72 -3.72 -11.65
CA LEU A 88 4.98 -4.39 -12.00
C LEU A 88 4.84 -5.93 -11.98
N LEU A 89 4.21 -6.48 -10.94
CA LEU A 89 3.92 -7.90 -10.86
C LEU A 89 2.96 -8.37 -11.95
N SER A 90 2.00 -7.55 -12.34
CA SER A 90 1.06 -7.88 -13.41
C SER A 90 1.75 -7.95 -14.77
N TYR A 91 2.66 -7.02 -15.05
CA TYR A 91 3.50 -7.09 -16.24
C TYR A 91 4.31 -8.39 -16.26
N TRP A 92 4.93 -8.74 -15.14
CA TRP A 92 5.81 -9.91 -15.08
C TRP A 92 5.04 -11.25 -15.13
N VAL A 93 3.92 -11.37 -14.43
CA VAL A 93 3.18 -12.64 -14.32
C VAL A 93 2.14 -12.83 -15.43
N PHE A 94 1.42 -11.77 -15.80
CA PHE A 94 0.35 -11.85 -16.81
C PHE A 94 0.81 -11.39 -18.20
N SER A 95 2.05 -10.89 -18.35
CA SER A 95 2.54 -10.31 -19.61
C SER A 95 1.61 -9.23 -20.17
N GLU A 96 0.91 -8.52 -19.29
CA GLU A 96 0.00 -7.45 -19.68
C GLU A 96 0.80 -6.22 -20.10
N PRO A 97 0.53 -5.64 -21.29
CA PRO A 97 1.29 -4.49 -21.77
C PRO A 97 1.03 -3.28 -20.88
N VAL A 98 2.10 -2.77 -20.25
CA VAL A 98 2.04 -1.51 -19.51
C VAL A 98 1.98 -0.36 -20.51
N THR A 99 0.85 0.34 -20.52
CA THR A 99 0.61 1.47 -21.42
C THR A 99 1.36 2.72 -20.96
N VAL A 100 1.64 3.63 -21.89
CA VAL A 100 2.31 4.92 -21.59
C VAL A 100 1.53 5.71 -20.52
N THR A 101 0.19 5.66 -20.57
CA THR A 101 -0.68 6.32 -19.58
C THR A 101 -0.48 5.76 -18.17
N GLN A 102 -0.31 4.44 -18.03
CA GLN A 102 -0.03 3.81 -16.73
C GLN A 102 1.36 4.20 -16.20
N ILE A 103 2.35 4.33 -17.08
CA ILE A 103 3.69 4.81 -16.69
C ILE A 103 3.61 6.24 -16.18
N ILE A 104 2.91 7.14 -16.89
CA ILE A 104 2.71 8.53 -16.47
C ILE A 104 2.01 8.57 -15.10
N GLY A 105 0.97 7.77 -14.90
CA GLY A 105 0.28 7.65 -13.61
C GLY A 105 1.20 7.15 -12.49
N ALA A 106 2.00 6.12 -12.74
CA ALA A 106 2.95 5.58 -11.78
C ALA A 106 4.01 6.62 -11.38
N VAL A 107 4.55 7.37 -12.35
CA VAL A 107 5.49 8.47 -12.10
C VAL A 107 4.83 9.57 -11.27
N ALA A 108 3.58 9.94 -11.56
CA ALA A 108 2.86 10.94 -10.78
C ALA A 108 2.64 10.51 -9.32
N ILE A 109 2.31 9.23 -9.07
CA ILE A 109 2.21 8.67 -7.71
C ILE A 109 3.55 8.74 -6.99
N LEU A 110 4.64 8.33 -7.64
CA LEU A 110 5.99 8.39 -7.05
C LEU A 110 6.39 9.83 -6.71
N LEU A 111 6.11 10.80 -7.58
CA LEU A 111 6.35 12.21 -7.31
C LEU A 111 5.53 12.71 -6.12
N GLY A 112 4.26 12.32 -6.01
CA GLY A 112 3.43 12.64 -4.84
C GLY A 112 4.00 12.11 -3.54
N ILE A 113 4.47 10.86 -3.53
CA ILE A 113 5.12 10.22 -2.36
C ILE A 113 6.40 10.98 -1.98
N VAL A 114 7.24 11.34 -2.96
CA VAL A 114 8.47 12.11 -2.70
C VAL A 114 8.17 13.49 -2.13
N CYS A 115 7.20 14.22 -2.69
CA CYS A 115 6.77 15.52 -2.17
C CYS A 115 6.29 15.42 -0.71
N LEU A 116 5.50 14.39 -0.37
CA LEU A 116 5.04 14.17 1.00
C LEU A 116 6.20 13.85 1.96
N ALA A 117 7.12 12.98 1.54
CA ALA A 117 8.29 12.62 2.34
C ALA A 117 9.20 13.83 2.63
N MET A 118 9.35 14.75 1.66
CA MET A 118 10.10 16.00 1.84
C MET A 118 9.40 16.95 2.82
N SER A 119 8.09 17.17 2.65
CA SER A 119 7.29 18.02 3.55
C SER A 119 7.37 17.59 5.02
N GLU A 120 7.36 16.28 5.25
CA GLU A 120 7.40 15.72 6.60
C GLU A 120 8.81 15.78 7.22
N THR A 121 9.85 15.89 6.39
CA THR A 121 11.22 16.14 6.84
C THR A 121 11.41 17.60 7.24
N ASP A 122 10.89 18.56 6.46
CA ASP A 122 10.95 19.99 6.75
C ASP A 122 10.06 20.41 7.95
N GLY A 123 8.88 19.81 8.08
CA GLY A 123 7.95 20.09 9.20
C GLY A 123 8.50 19.70 10.58
N GLY A 124 9.36 18.67 10.64
CA GLY A 124 10.06 18.27 11.86
C GLY A 124 11.14 19.28 12.29
N GLU A 125 11.77 19.96 11.33
CA GLU A 125 12.81 20.95 11.59
C GLU A 125 12.19 22.23 12.19
N HIS A 126 11.08 22.71 11.64
CA HIS A 126 10.37 23.89 12.15
C HIS A 126 9.71 23.70 13.52
N ALA A 127 9.17 22.52 13.81
CA ALA A 127 8.60 22.21 15.13
C ALA A 127 9.69 22.16 16.22
N SER A 128 10.86 21.60 15.91
CA SER A 128 11.98 21.53 16.86
C SER A 128 12.58 22.91 17.18
N VAL A 129 12.59 23.83 16.21
CA VAL A 129 13.08 25.20 16.39
C VAL A 129 12.10 26.04 17.23
N ALA A 130 10.79 25.85 17.04
CA ALA A 130 9.76 26.53 17.83
C ALA A 130 9.73 26.04 19.31
N GLU A 131 9.91 24.75 19.54
CA GLU A 131 9.97 24.17 20.90
C GLU A 131 11.25 24.57 21.66
N SER A 132 12.39 24.60 20.96
CA SER A 132 13.66 25.12 21.49
C SER A 132 13.57 26.62 21.82
N ALA A 133 12.93 27.42 20.95
CA ALA A 133 12.70 28.83 21.22
C ALA A 133 11.75 29.06 22.40
N ALA A 134 10.72 28.22 22.58
CA ALA A 134 9.80 28.32 23.72
C ALA A 134 10.46 27.94 25.05
N HIS A 135 11.37 26.96 25.07
CA HIS A 135 12.13 26.57 26.26
C HIS A 135 13.19 27.62 26.65
N VAL A 136 13.73 28.39 25.70
CA VAL A 136 14.66 29.49 25.99
C VAL A 136 13.94 30.74 26.55
N ILE A 137 12.64 30.89 26.28
CA ILE A 137 11.84 32.06 26.69
C ILE A 137 11.10 31.84 28.03
N SER A 138 11.12 30.62 28.59
CA SER A 138 10.49 30.28 29.87
C SER A 138 11.55 30.06 30.96
N PRO A 139 11.74 30.99 31.93
CA PRO A 139 12.55 30.73 33.13
C PRO A 139 11.86 29.80 34.14
#